data_AF-A0A0R3PUV5-F1
#
_entry.id   AF-A0A0R3PUV5-F1
#
_cell.length_a   1.000
_cell.length_b   1.000
_cell.length_c   1.000
_cell.angle_alpha   90.00
_cell.angle_beta   90.00
_cell.angle_gamma   90.00
#
_symmetry.space_group_name_H-M   'P 1'
#
loop_
_entity.id
_entity.type
_entity.pdbx_description
1 polymer ?
#
loop_
_entity_poly.entity_id
_entity_poly.type
_entity_poly.pdbx_seq_one_letter_code
_entity_poly.pdbx_strand_id
1 'polypeptide(L)'
;MYLADALIKCRPPCHPMHFVCVSSTLFRLCGRSWPRWKLPREAGDWEAVFRPRSRSGWRAYALSKFAITLLASCLNRLEGVTAVAVNPGNAITNVSRNMPIRHRKILGMFKNTLISVEEAASNVVRACHHPLPEGKFYDQSKMSSLPKALTSERNMYNLNYLSQQLVLNIMQTTND
;
A
#
# COMPACT_ATOMS: atom_id res chain seq x y z
N MET A 1 -2.08 1.51 17.22
CA MET A 1 -1.44 1.26 15.92
C MET A 1 -0.27 2.22 15.76
N TYR A 2 0.98 1.82 16.01
CA TYR A 2 2.07 2.77 16.30
C TYR A 2 2.29 3.90 15.27
N LEU A 3 2.32 3.58 13.97
CA LEU A 3 2.51 4.58 12.91
C LEU A 3 1.32 5.56 12.80
N ALA A 4 0.10 5.02 12.86
CA ALA A 4 -1.11 5.83 12.83
C ALA A 4 -1.26 6.65 14.11
N ASP A 5 -0.99 6.07 15.27
CA ASP A 5 -1.04 6.74 16.56
C ASP A 5 -0.03 7.89 16.60
N ALA A 6 1.18 7.71 16.05
CA ALA A 6 2.17 8.78 15.94
C ALA A 6 1.65 9.93 15.04
N LEU A 7 1.10 9.60 13.87
CA LEU A 7 0.53 10.59 12.95
C LEU A 7 -0.66 11.33 13.56
N ILE A 8 -1.48 10.63 14.36
CA ILE A 8 -2.65 11.21 15.01
C ILE A 8 -2.27 12.07 16.21
N LYS A 9 -1.25 11.68 16.99
CA LYS A 9 -0.77 12.45 18.15
C LYS A 9 -0.23 13.82 17.76
N CYS A 10 0.24 14.00 16.53
CA CYS A 10 0.71 15.29 16.02
C CYS A 10 -0.41 16.20 15.49
N ARG A 11 -1.69 15.80 15.55
CA ARG A 11 -2.79 16.58 14.97
C ARG A 11 -3.19 17.78 15.85
N PRO A 12 -3.49 18.94 15.27
CA PRO A 12 -4.23 19.99 15.96
C PRO A 12 -5.61 19.49 16.44
N PRO A 13 -6.12 19.97 17.59
CA PRO A 13 -7.44 19.60 18.08
C PRO A 13 -8.53 19.82 17.00
N CYS A 14 -9.48 18.90 16.91
CA CYS A 14 -10.66 18.99 16.03
C CYS A 14 -10.37 19.08 14.51
N HIS A 15 -9.15 18.78 14.04
CA HIS A 15 -8.86 18.75 12.61
C HIS A 15 -9.14 17.37 12.01
N PRO A 16 -10.07 17.23 11.04
CA PRO A 16 -10.31 15.96 10.35
C PRO A 16 -9.08 15.59 9.52
N MET A 17 -8.59 14.36 9.67
CA MET A 17 -7.47 13.86 8.87
C MET A 17 -7.96 12.93 7.78
N HIS A 18 -7.48 13.18 6.55
CA HIS A 18 -7.72 12.33 5.41
C HIS A 18 -6.40 11.82 4.83
N PHE A 19 -6.18 10.51 4.87
CA PHE A 19 -4.98 9.87 4.34
C PHE A 19 -5.23 9.33 2.92
N VAL A 20 -4.40 9.77 1.97
CA VAL A 20 -4.37 9.20 0.61
C VAL A 20 -3.15 8.30 0.45
N CYS A 21 -3.41 7.00 0.40
CA CYS A 21 -2.38 5.97 0.31
C CYS A 21 -2.13 5.56 -1.15
N VAL A 22 -1.04 6.07 -1.74
CA VAL A 22 -0.70 5.81 -3.16
C VAL A 22 -0.23 4.37 -3.37
N SER A 23 -1.11 3.55 -3.93
CA SER A 23 -0.95 2.12 -4.14
C SER A 23 -0.85 1.72 -5.63
N SER A 24 -1.18 0.47 -5.97
CA SER A 24 -1.16 -0.11 -7.33
C SER A 24 -2.00 -1.39 -7.38
N THR A 25 -2.66 -1.70 -8.50
CA THR A 25 -3.43 -2.95 -8.68
C THR A 25 -2.63 -4.23 -8.47
N LEU A 26 -1.29 -4.17 -8.49
CA LEU A 26 -0.42 -5.30 -8.16
C LEU A 26 -0.59 -5.82 -6.73
N PHE A 27 -1.13 -5.03 -5.79
CA PHE A 27 -1.48 -5.54 -4.45
C PHE A 27 -2.43 -6.75 -4.52
N ARG A 28 -3.25 -6.85 -5.58
CA ARG A 28 -4.25 -7.93 -5.75
C ARG A 28 -3.61 -9.30 -5.95
N LEU A 29 -2.32 -9.36 -6.24
CA LEU A 29 -1.58 -10.62 -6.32
C LEU A 29 -1.41 -11.24 -4.93
N CYS A 30 -1.24 -10.41 -3.90
CA CYS A 30 -1.03 -10.81 -2.52
C CYS A 30 -2.33 -11.36 -1.90
N GLY A 31 -2.25 -12.50 -1.23
CA GLY A 31 -3.40 -13.17 -0.61
C GLY A 31 -4.20 -14.07 -1.56
N ARG A 32 -3.80 -14.20 -2.83
CA ARG A 32 -4.36 -15.22 -3.74
C ARG A 32 -3.86 -16.62 -3.36
N SER A 33 -4.61 -17.65 -3.78
CA SER A 33 -4.32 -19.07 -3.52
C SER A 33 -3.03 -19.60 -4.18
N TRP A 34 -2.27 -18.76 -4.89
CA TRP A 34 -0.99 -19.16 -5.46
C TRP A 34 0.08 -19.27 -4.37
N PRO A 35 0.86 -20.37 -4.31
CA PRO A 35 1.76 -20.65 -3.18
C PRO A 35 2.74 -19.51 -2.89
N ARG A 36 3.25 -18.87 -3.94
CA ARG A 36 4.19 -17.75 -3.80
C ARG A 36 3.53 -16.53 -3.17
N TRP A 37 2.24 -16.27 -3.39
CA TRP A 37 1.56 -15.04 -2.96
C TRP A 37 0.65 -15.19 -1.75
N LYS A 38 0.61 -16.41 -1.19
CA LYS A 38 -0.15 -16.72 0.02
C LYS A 38 0.41 -15.92 1.20
N LEU A 39 -0.50 -15.34 1.98
CA LEU A 39 -0.16 -14.67 3.23
C LEU A 39 -0.29 -15.69 4.38
N PRO A 40 0.71 -15.76 5.28
CA PRO A 40 0.63 -16.62 6.44
C PRO A 40 -0.43 -16.10 7.41
N ARG A 41 -0.97 -17.02 8.21
CA ARG A 41 -2.00 -16.70 9.21
C ARG A 41 -1.38 -16.08 10.45
N GLU A 42 -0.24 -16.61 10.87
CA GLU A 42 0.48 -16.16 12.06
C GLU A 42 1.22 -14.86 11.81
N ALA A 43 1.20 -13.95 12.80
CA ALA A 43 1.85 -12.65 12.71
C ALA A 43 3.38 -12.77 12.62
N GLY A 44 3.98 -13.73 13.35
CA GLY A 44 5.43 -13.96 13.36
C GLY A 44 6.01 -14.33 11.98
N ASP A 45 5.21 -14.95 11.12
CA ASP A 45 5.66 -15.37 9.79
C ASP A 45 5.66 -14.23 8.76
N TRP A 46 5.03 -13.08 9.07
CA TRP A 46 4.96 -11.96 8.13
C TRP A 46 6.33 -11.36 7.84
N GLU A 47 7.25 -11.37 8.80
CA GLU A 47 8.60 -10.86 8.58
C GLU A 47 9.29 -11.60 7.43
N ALA A 48 9.23 -12.93 7.41
CA ALA A 48 9.84 -13.74 6.35
C ALA A 48 9.22 -13.49 4.97
N VAL A 49 7.94 -13.08 4.90
CA VAL A 49 7.25 -12.74 3.65
C VAL A 49 7.69 -11.38 3.12
N PHE A 50 7.82 -10.39 4.00
CA PHE A 50 8.20 -9.02 3.66
C PHE A 50 9.71 -8.82 3.56
N ARG A 51 10.52 -9.74 4.10
CA ARG A 51 11.97 -9.73 3.98
C ARG A 51 12.39 -9.75 2.50
N PRO A 52 13.21 -8.78 2.03
CA PRO A 52 13.67 -8.75 0.65
C PRO A 52 14.49 -10.00 0.32
N ARG A 53 14.04 -10.80 -0.64
CA ARG A 53 14.85 -11.90 -1.22
C ARG A 53 15.81 -11.42 -2.31
N SER A 54 15.53 -10.24 -2.87
CA SER A 54 16.36 -9.54 -3.86
C SER A 54 16.23 -8.03 -3.64
N ARG A 55 17.24 -7.25 -4.04
CA ARG A 55 17.22 -5.77 -3.95
C ARG A 55 16.10 -5.12 -4.77
N SER A 56 15.58 -5.81 -5.79
CA SER A 56 14.51 -5.33 -6.65
C SER A 56 13.68 -6.49 -7.20
N GLY A 57 12.38 -6.28 -7.36
CA GLY A 57 11.49 -7.24 -8.02
C GLY A 57 10.03 -6.90 -7.85
N TRP A 58 9.19 -7.33 -8.80
CA TRP A 58 7.75 -7.04 -8.77
C TRP A 58 7.04 -7.63 -7.56
N ARG A 59 7.59 -8.71 -6.99
CA ARG A 59 7.08 -9.26 -5.73
C ARG A 59 7.23 -8.28 -4.58
N ALA A 60 8.43 -7.74 -4.38
CA ALA A 60 8.69 -6.77 -3.32
C ALA A 60 7.81 -5.52 -3.52
N TYR A 61 7.65 -5.07 -4.77
CA TYR A 61 6.76 -3.98 -5.12
C TYR A 61 5.27 -4.29 -4.81
N ALA A 62 4.77 -5.46 -5.21
CA ALA A 62 3.40 -5.85 -4.94
C ALA A 62 3.12 -6.01 -3.43
N LEU A 63 4.09 -6.53 -2.67
CA LEU A 63 3.99 -6.61 -1.20
C LEU A 63 3.99 -5.23 -0.55
N SER A 64 4.84 -4.29 -0.99
CA SER A 64 4.82 -2.92 -0.45
C SER A 64 3.50 -2.22 -0.76
N LYS A 65 2.97 -2.40 -1.96
CA LYS A 65 1.66 -1.86 -2.35
C LYS A 65 0.51 -2.53 -1.58
N PHE A 66 0.62 -3.82 -1.26
CA PHE A 66 -0.31 -4.50 -0.36
C PHE A 66 -0.26 -3.92 1.05
N ALA A 67 0.93 -3.73 1.64
CA ALA A 67 1.07 -3.13 2.97
C ALA A 67 0.50 -1.71 3.04
N ILE A 68 0.76 -0.87 2.03
CA ILE A 68 0.21 0.49 1.94
C ILE A 68 -1.33 0.47 1.86
N THR A 69 -1.91 -0.42 1.05
CA THR A 69 -3.38 -0.53 0.96
C THR A 69 -4.00 -1.05 2.26
N LEU A 70 -3.33 -2.00 2.92
CA LEU A 70 -3.78 -2.54 4.20
C LEU A 70 -3.69 -1.50 5.31
N LEU A 71 -2.63 -0.68 5.32
CA LEU A 71 -2.49 0.47 6.20
C LEU A 71 -3.66 1.46 6.04
N ALA A 72 -4.05 1.76 4.79
CA ALA A 72 -5.23 2.61 4.55
C ALA A 72 -6.49 2.02 5.20
N SER A 73 -6.65 0.70 5.13
CA SER A 73 -7.79 0.02 5.75
C SER A 73 -7.72 0.04 7.28
N CYS A 74 -6.53 -0.05 7.87
CA CYS A 74 -6.34 0.14 9.31
C CYS A 74 -6.67 1.58 9.75
N LEU A 75 -6.21 2.59 8.99
CA LEU A 75 -6.41 4.01 9.29
C LEU A 75 -7.89 4.41 9.21
N ASN A 76 -8.63 3.88 8.23
CA ASN A 76 -10.04 4.22 8.01
C ASN A 76 -10.99 3.70 9.11
N ARG A 77 -10.47 2.92 10.08
CA ARG A 77 -11.21 2.41 11.24
C ARG A 77 -11.03 3.27 12.49
N LEU A 78 -10.17 4.29 12.43
CA LEU A 78 -9.89 5.15 13.56
C LEU A 78 -10.87 6.30 13.62
N GLU A 79 -11.29 6.66 14.83
CA GLU A 79 -12.21 7.76 15.05
C GLU A 79 -11.61 9.11 14.61
N GLY A 80 -12.38 9.87 13.83
CA GLY A 80 -11.96 11.17 13.30
C GLY A 80 -10.85 11.10 12.23
N VAL A 81 -10.61 9.92 11.66
CA VAL A 81 -9.68 9.71 10.55
C VAL A 81 -10.40 9.03 9.40
N THR A 82 -10.15 9.52 8.20
CA THR A 82 -10.53 8.83 6.96
C THR A 82 -9.28 8.44 6.19
N ALA A 83 -9.34 7.35 5.46
CA ALA A 83 -8.23 6.92 4.63
C ALA A 83 -8.70 6.18 3.39
N VAL A 84 -8.04 6.43 2.26
CA VAL A 84 -8.33 5.79 0.98
C VAL A 84 -7.05 5.35 0.29
N ALA A 85 -7.07 4.17 -0.31
CA ALA A 85 -6.00 3.73 -1.20
C ALA A 85 -6.33 4.11 -2.65
N VAL A 86 -5.32 4.53 -3.41
CA VAL A 86 -5.47 4.89 -4.83
C VAL A 86 -4.41 4.22 -5.68
N ASN A 87 -4.80 3.46 -6.70
CA ASN A 87 -3.93 3.13 -7.82
C ASN A 87 -3.99 4.31 -8.80
N PRO A 88 -2.94 5.12 -8.96
CA PRO A 88 -3.00 6.30 -9.83
C PRO A 88 -3.03 5.93 -11.32
N GLY A 89 -2.62 4.71 -11.68
CA GLY A 89 -2.44 4.25 -13.06
C GLY A 89 -0.97 4.07 -13.44
N ASN A 90 -0.71 3.57 -14.65
CA ASN A 90 0.66 3.34 -15.13
C ASN A 90 1.22 4.61 -15.76
N ALA A 91 1.71 5.54 -14.94
CA ALA A 91 2.32 6.77 -15.42
C ALA A 91 3.71 6.53 -16.02
N ILE A 92 4.01 7.18 -17.15
CA ILE A 92 5.37 7.21 -17.70
C ILE A 92 6.20 8.21 -16.90
N THR A 93 6.97 7.73 -15.92
CA THR A 93 7.87 8.56 -15.12
C THR A 93 9.34 8.36 -15.53
N ASN A 94 10.24 9.26 -15.12
CA ASN A 94 11.68 9.06 -15.32
C ASN A 94 12.19 7.75 -14.66
N VAL A 95 11.47 7.21 -13.68
CA VAL A 95 11.79 5.92 -13.03
C VAL A 95 11.58 4.74 -13.98
N SER A 96 10.56 4.77 -14.85
CA SER A 96 10.34 3.71 -15.86
C SER A 96 11.40 3.74 -16.96
N ARG A 97 11.94 4.93 -17.27
CA ARG A 97 13.06 5.12 -18.20
C ARG A 97 14.37 4.54 -17.69
N ASN A 98 14.57 4.39 -16.38
CA ASN A 98 15.81 3.81 -15.81
C ASN A 98 15.70 2.32 -15.49
N MET A 99 14.58 1.65 -15.81
CA MET A 99 14.45 0.21 -15.59
C MET A 99 15.31 -0.61 -16.56
N PRO A 100 15.76 -1.83 -16.14
CA PRO A 100 16.44 -2.77 -17.02
C PRO A 100 15.61 -3.12 -18.26
N ILE A 101 16.27 -3.39 -19.39
CA ILE A 101 15.65 -3.63 -20.71
C ILE A 101 14.55 -4.71 -20.67
N ARG A 102 14.74 -5.79 -19.90
CA ARG A 102 13.72 -6.84 -19.73
C ARG A 102 12.42 -6.30 -19.12
N HIS A 103 12.52 -5.42 -18.12
CA HIS A 103 11.36 -4.78 -17.50
C HIS A 103 10.72 -3.72 -18.40
N ARG A 104 11.51 -2.99 -19.20
CA ARG A 104 10.97 -2.07 -20.22
C ARG A 104 10.19 -2.80 -21.31
N LYS A 105 10.63 -3.99 -21.76
CA LYS A 105 9.87 -4.82 -22.72
C LYS A 105 8.50 -5.22 -22.17
N ILE A 106 8.41 -5.50 -20.87
CA ILE A 106 7.13 -5.85 -20.25
C ILE A 106 6.25 -4.61 -20.04
N LEU A 107 6.81 -3.47 -19.64
CA LEU A 107 6.09 -2.19 -19.71
C LEU A 107 5.58 -1.89 -21.14
N GLY A 108 6.31 -2.34 -22.16
CA GLY A 108 5.90 -2.34 -23.56
C GLY A 108 4.59 -3.10 -23.83
N MET A 109 4.31 -4.20 -23.12
CA MET A 109 3.02 -4.91 -23.21
C MET A 109 1.88 -4.15 -22.53
N PHE A 110 2.20 -3.21 -21.63
CA PHE A 110 1.23 -2.35 -20.94
C PHE A 110 1.08 -0.97 -21.59
N LYS A 111 1.61 -0.77 -22.82
CA LYS A 111 1.54 0.52 -23.54
C LYS A 111 0.13 1.11 -23.61
N ASN A 112 -0.88 0.26 -23.81
CA ASN A 112 -2.27 0.68 -23.91
C ASN A 112 -2.92 1.05 -22.56
N THR A 113 -2.17 0.94 -21.46
CA THR A 113 -2.59 1.33 -20.11
C THR A 113 -1.79 2.51 -19.56
N LEU A 114 -0.86 3.05 -20.37
CA LEU A 114 -0.03 4.17 -19.98
C LEU A 114 -0.86 5.45 -19.99
N ILE A 115 -0.74 6.21 -18.91
CA ILE A 115 -1.38 7.51 -18.74
C ILE A 115 -0.31 8.58 -18.54
N SER A 116 -0.71 9.85 -18.68
CA SER A 116 0.20 10.96 -18.39
C SER A 116 0.46 11.10 -16.88
N VAL A 117 1.51 11.84 -16.52
CA VAL A 117 1.81 12.13 -15.11
C VAL A 117 0.72 13.02 -14.52
N GLU A 118 0.17 13.94 -15.30
CA GLU A 118 -0.92 14.85 -14.94
C GLU A 118 -2.21 14.06 -14.67
N GLU A 119 -2.52 13.06 -15.49
CA GLU A 119 -3.68 12.19 -15.27
C GLU A 119 -3.51 11.34 -14.00
N ALA A 120 -2.31 10.80 -13.79
CA ALA A 120 -1.99 10.06 -12.57
C ALA A 120 -2.11 10.95 -11.32
N ALA A 121 -1.62 12.18 -11.38
CA ALA A 121 -1.76 13.18 -10.32
C ALA A 121 -3.23 13.55 -10.07
N SER A 122 -4.01 13.75 -11.14
CA SER A 122 -5.45 14.02 -11.08
C SER A 122 -6.20 12.91 -10.34
N ASN A 123 -5.84 11.64 -10.57
CA ASN A 123 -6.43 10.51 -9.84
C ASN A 123 -6.12 10.55 -8.32
N VAL A 124 -4.91 10.97 -7.93
CA VAL A 124 -4.54 11.14 -6.51
C VAL A 124 -5.30 12.33 -5.90
N VAL A 125 -5.34 13.48 -6.59
CA VAL A 125 -6.07 14.68 -6.14
C VAL A 125 -7.55 14.38 -5.97
N ARG A 126 -8.17 13.62 -6.89
CA ARG A 126 -9.55 13.16 -6.73
C ARG A 126 -9.75 12.42 -5.41
N ALA A 127 -8.84 11.52 -5.07
CA ALA A 127 -8.90 10.77 -3.82
C ALA A 127 -8.79 11.69 -2.59
N CYS A 128 -8.01 12.77 -2.66
CA CYS A 128 -7.92 13.77 -1.58
C CYS A 128 -9.27 14.46 -1.28
N HIS A 129 -10.05 14.74 -2.32
CA HIS A 129 -11.31 15.48 -2.19
C HIS A 129 -12.53 14.59 -1.97
N HIS A 130 -12.44 13.30 -2.28
CA HIS A 130 -13.57 12.37 -2.25
C HIS A 130 -13.20 11.13 -1.43
N PRO A 131 -13.29 11.20 -0.09
CA PRO A 131 -13.12 10.03 0.76
C PRO A 131 -14.08 8.91 0.35
N LEU A 132 -13.61 7.66 0.45
CA LEU A 132 -14.42 6.48 0.18
C LEU A 132 -14.77 5.74 1.47
N PRO A 133 -15.91 5.04 1.51
CA PRO A 133 -16.26 4.20 2.65
C PRO A 133 -15.27 3.02 2.82
N GLU A 134 -15.28 2.42 4.01
CA GLU A 134 -14.46 1.24 4.31
C GLU A 134 -14.65 0.14 3.26
N GLY A 135 -13.56 -0.55 2.92
CA GLY A 135 -13.58 -1.65 1.95
C GLY A 135 -13.59 -1.19 0.48
N LYS A 136 -13.47 0.11 0.21
CA LYS A 136 -13.34 0.66 -1.15
C LYS A 136 -11.96 1.27 -1.39
N PHE A 137 -11.60 1.38 -2.66
CA PHE A 137 -10.37 2.05 -3.11
C PHE A 137 -10.58 2.63 -4.52
N TYR A 138 -9.71 3.56 -4.93
CA TYR A 138 -9.69 4.07 -6.29
C TYR A 138 -8.76 3.24 -7.19
N ASP A 139 -9.30 2.69 -8.28
CA ASP A 139 -8.53 2.19 -9.41
C ASP A 139 -8.55 3.23 -10.52
N GLN A 140 -7.50 4.04 -10.59
CA GLN A 140 -7.45 5.28 -11.36
C GLN A 140 -8.59 6.21 -10.96
N SER A 141 -9.50 6.51 -11.88
CA SER A 141 -10.69 7.33 -11.64
C SER A 141 -11.89 6.55 -11.08
N LYS A 142 -11.83 5.22 -11.07
CA LYS A 142 -12.98 4.37 -10.75
C LYS A 142 -12.93 3.90 -9.31
N MET A 143 -14.07 3.97 -8.61
CA MET A 143 -14.23 3.30 -7.33
C MET A 143 -14.29 1.78 -7.53
N SER A 144 -13.61 1.03 -6.67
CA SER A 144 -13.58 -0.44 -6.69
C SER A 144 -13.59 -1.00 -5.27
N SER A 145 -14.00 -2.27 -5.12
CA SER A 145 -13.96 -2.98 -3.83
C SER A 145 -12.58 -3.57 -3.55
N LEU A 146 -12.17 -3.50 -2.28
CA LEU A 146 -10.96 -4.15 -1.79
C LEU A 146 -11.15 -5.68 -1.71
N PRO A 147 -10.12 -6.47 -2.05
CA PRO A 147 -10.09 -7.90 -1.76
C PRO A 147 -10.24 -8.20 -0.26
N LYS A 148 -10.82 -9.35 0.09
CA LYS A 148 -10.99 -9.80 1.49
C LYS A 148 -9.70 -9.77 2.32
N ALA A 149 -8.55 -10.03 1.69
CA ALA A 149 -7.25 -9.96 2.36
C ALA A 149 -6.91 -8.56 2.88
N LEU A 150 -7.46 -7.50 2.29
CA LEU A 150 -7.21 -6.11 2.65
C LEU A 150 -8.25 -5.56 3.63
N THR A 151 -9.38 -6.26 3.80
CA THR A 151 -10.42 -5.94 4.80
C THR A 151 -10.39 -6.90 5.99
N SER A 152 -9.38 -7.78 6.08
CA SER A 152 -9.28 -8.80 7.11
C SER A 152 -8.62 -8.24 8.36
N GLU A 153 -9.34 -8.29 9.49
CA GLU A 153 -8.83 -7.82 10.80
C GLU A 153 -7.55 -8.53 11.20
N ARG A 154 -7.47 -9.85 10.96
CA ARG A 154 -6.24 -10.62 11.19
C ARG A 154 -5.06 -10.05 10.43
N ASN A 155 -5.25 -9.73 9.14
CA ASN A 155 -4.16 -9.19 8.34
C ASN A 155 -3.77 -7.78 8.83
N MET A 156 -4.74 -6.95 9.24
CA MET A 156 -4.48 -5.65 9.86
C MET A 156 -3.66 -5.79 11.15
N TYR A 157 -4.04 -6.74 12.01
CA TYR A 157 -3.29 -7.08 13.22
C TYR A 157 -1.85 -7.53 12.89
N ASN A 158 -1.69 -8.45 11.94
CA ASN A 158 -0.37 -8.96 11.54
C ASN A 158 0.53 -7.87 10.96
N LEU A 159 -0.02 -6.92 10.17
CA LEU A 159 0.73 -5.78 9.68
C LEU A 159 1.20 -4.86 10.82
N ASN A 160 0.32 -4.60 11.80
CA ASN A 160 0.64 -3.77 12.95
C ASN A 160 1.71 -4.45 13.83
N TYR A 161 1.60 -5.76 14.07
CA TYR A 161 2.60 -6.56 14.76
C TYR A 161 3.97 -6.47 14.07
N LEU A 162 4.01 -6.74 12.75
CA LEU A 162 5.24 -6.61 11.96
C LEU A 162 5.85 -5.21 12.07
N SER A 163 5.02 -4.16 11.98
CA SER A 163 5.48 -2.77 12.08
C SER A 163 6.11 -2.48 13.44
N GLN A 164 5.53 -2.98 14.53
CA GLN A 164 6.09 -2.84 15.88
C GLN A 164 7.43 -3.56 16.02
N GLN A 165 7.55 -4.80 15.53
CA GLN A 165 8.81 -5.54 15.56
C GLN A 165 9.92 -4.81 14.80
N LEU A 166 9.61 -4.28 13.61
CA LEU A 166 10.59 -3.52 12.82
C LEU A 166 11.07 -2.26 13.55
N VAL A 167 10.18 -1.51 14.20
CA VAL A 167 10.55 -0.32 14.98
C VAL A 167 11.43 -0.70 16.18
N LEU A 168 11.04 -1.73 16.94
CA LEU A 168 11.82 -2.20 18.09
C LEU A 168 13.24 -2.62 17.69
N ASN A 169 13.38 -3.35 16.59
CA ASN A 169 14.68 -3.77 16.08
C ASN A 169 15.56 -2.57 15.66
N ILE A 170 14.97 -1.53 15.05
CA ILE A 170 15.70 -0.30 14.71
C ILE A 170 16.16 0.44 15.97
N MET A 171 15.31 0.52 17.00
CA MET A 171 15.65 1.18 18.25
C MET A 171 16.74 0.43 19.03
N GLN A 172 16.78 -0.89 18.97
CA GLN A 172 17.85 -1.68 19.59
C GLN A 172 19.18 -1.48 18.86
N THR A 173 19.19 -1.54 17.53
CA THR A 173 20.40 -1.34 16.71
C THR A 173 20.95 0.07 16.69
N THR A 174 20.22 1.06 17.21
CA THR A 174 20.70 2.46 17.33
C THR A 174 21.22 2.80 18.73
N ASN A 175 21.04 1.91 19.71
CA ASN A 175 21.57 2.04 21.06
C ASN A 175 22.84 1.20 21.30
N ASP A 176 23.29 0.45 20.29
CA ASP A 176 24.57 -0.26 20.22
C ASP A 176 25.57 0.54 19.35
#